data_AF-A0A3M1QIQ4-F1
#
_entry.id   AF-A0A3M1QIQ4-F1
#
_cell.length_a   1.000
_cell.length_b   1.000
_cell.length_c   1.000
_cell.angle_alpha   90.00
_cell.angle_beta   90.00
_cell.angle_gamma   90.00
#
_symmetry.space_group_name_H-M   'P 1'
#
loop_
_entity.id
_entity.type
_entity.pdbx_description
1 polymer ?
#
loop_
_entity_poly.entity_id
_entity_poly.type
_entity_poly.pdbx_seq_one_letter_code
_entity_poly.pdbx_strand_id
1 'polypeptide(L)'
;MAETDEQLHAIVSGRVQGVSYRYYTMMTATEMGLTGWVKNTDDGNVEVVAEGPRPVLEKFLAFLHEGSPAAKVKNVDVKWRKAKGKFKGFVTRYESNSTTTR
;
A
#
# COMPACT_ATOMS: atom_id res chain seq x y z
N MET A 1 -1.92 15.36 22.99
CA MET A 1 -2.89 14.79 22.04
C MET A 1 -2.28 13.47 21.60
N ALA A 2 -2.88 12.33 21.95
CA ALA A 2 -2.33 11.04 21.56
C ALA A 2 -2.56 10.86 20.06
N GLU A 3 -1.55 11.20 19.26
CA GLU A 3 -1.50 10.89 17.83
C GLU A 3 -1.57 9.37 17.72
N THR A 4 -2.79 8.87 17.55
CA THR A 4 -3.02 7.44 17.45
C THR A 4 -2.76 7.08 16.01
N ASP A 5 -1.73 6.27 15.79
CA ASP A 5 -1.49 5.73 14.46
C ASP A 5 -2.72 4.95 14.00
N GLU A 6 -3.12 5.22 12.76
CA GLU A 6 -4.15 4.48 12.07
C GLU A 6 -3.52 3.52 11.07
N GLN A 7 -4.30 2.53 10.65
CA GLN A 7 -3.95 1.62 9.58
C GLN A 7 -4.89 1.90 8.41
N LEU A 8 -4.33 2.37 7.30
CA LEU A 8 -4.97 2.46 6.00
C LEU A 8 -4.88 1.10 5.31
N HIS A 9 -6.02 0.49 5.01
CA HIS A 9 -6.10 -0.67 4.13
C HIS A 9 -6.80 -0.25 2.84
N ALA A 10 -6.06 -0.23 1.74
CA ALA A 10 -6.58 0.18 0.44
C ALA A 10 -6.47 -0.96 -0.59
N ILE A 11 -7.54 -1.18 -1.34
CA ILE A 11 -7.56 -2.09 -2.49
C ILE A 11 -7.74 -1.26 -3.75
N VAL A 12 -6.68 -1.20 -4.54
CA VAL A 12 -6.62 -0.45 -5.80
C VAL A 12 -6.89 -1.40 -6.95
N SER A 13 -7.91 -1.10 -7.74
CA SER A 13 -8.30 -1.86 -8.92
C SER A 13 -8.16 -1.01 -10.18
N GLY A 14 -7.81 -1.65 -11.29
CA GLY A 14 -7.61 -0.98 -12.59
C GLY A 14 -6.41 -1.53 -13.35
N ARG A 15 -5.79 -0.68 -14.19
CA ARG A 15 -4.55 -1.02 -14.90
C ARG A 15 -3.35 -0.69 -14.01
N VAL A 16 -3.11 -1.55 -13.03
CA VAL A 16 -2.10 -1.36 -11.96
C VAL A 16 -0.95 -2.38 -11.99
N GLN A 17 -1.03 -3.38 -12.87
CA GLN A 17 0.04 -4.37 -13.09
C GLN A 17 0.91 -4.00 -14.31
N GLY A 18 2.20 -4.29 -14.23
CA GLY A 18 3.17 -3.98 -15.30
C GLY A 18 3.58 -2.51 -15.44
N VAL A 19 3.17 -1.65 -14.50
CA VAL A 19 3.37 -0.18 -14.54
C VAL A 19 4.23 0.35 -13.38
N SER A 20 5.05 -0.51 -12.78
CA SER A 20 5.90 -0.17 -11.62
C SER A 20 5.13 0.40 -10.41
N TYR A 21 3.81 0.19 -10.32
CA TYR A 21 2.94 0.76 -9.28
C TYR A 21 3.46 0.49 -7.86
N ARG A 22 3.88 -0.76 -7.60
CA ARG A 22 4.42 -1.18 -6.30
C ARG A 22 5.69 -0.41 -5.90
N TYR A 23 6.57 -0.12 -6.86
CA TYR A 23 7.81 0.58 -6.62
C TYR A 23 7.54 2.02 -6.19
N TYR A 24 6.72 2.74 -6.95
CA TYR A 24 6.31 4.10 -6.61
C TYR A 24 5.57 4.15 -5.27
N THR A 25 4.63 3.22 -5.05
CA THR A 25 3.88 3.12 -3.79
C THR A 25 4.79 2.92 -2.59
N MET A 26 5.76 2.01 -2.70
CA MET A 26 6.74 1.77 -1.63
C MET A 26 7.63 2.98 -1.40
N MET A 27 8.11 3.63 -2.47
CA MET A 27 8.97 4.81 -2.39
C MET A 27 8.25 5.95 -1.68
N THR A 28 7.05 6.30 -2.14
CA THR A 28 6.23 7.36 -1.54
C THR A 28 5.87 7.06 -0.09
N ALA A 29 5.49 5.82 0.24
CA ALA A 29 5.23 5.44 1.62
C ALA A 29 6.47 5.60 2.52
N THR A 30 7.64 5.21 2.01
CA THR A 30 8.91 5.32 2.74
C THR A 30 9.32 6.78 2.92
N GLU A 31 9.18 7.62 1.89
CA GLU A 31 9.45 9.07 1.96
C GLU A 31 8.53 9.78 2.96
N MET A 32 7.29 9.31 3.08
CA MET A 32 6.31 9.81 4.05
C MET A 32 6.51 9.24 5.47
N GLY A 33 7.46 8.33 5.67
CA GLY A 33 7.72 7.69 6.97
C GLY A 33 6.64 6.69 7.40
N LEU A 34 5.84 6.18 6.47
CA LEU A 34 4.81 5.19 6.72
C LEU A 34 5.41 3.78 6.80
N THR A 35 4.77 2.91 7.57
CA THR A 35 5.17 1.49 7.69
C THR A 35 4.07 0.59 7.15
N GLY A 36 4.40 -0.59 6.63
CA GLY A 36 3.38 -1.48 6.06
C GLY A 36 3.86 -2.33 4.91
N TRP A 37 2.97 -2.64 3.99
CA TRP A 37 3.29 -3.40 2.80
C TRP A 37 2.35 -3.13 1.63
N VAL A 38 2.84 -3.43 0.44
CA VAL A 38 2.05 -3.46 -0.80
C VAL A 38 2.23 -4.81 -1.49
N LYS A 39 1.14 -5.37 -2.04
CA LYS A 39 1.20 -6.59 -2.86
C LYS A 39 0.25 -6.48 -4.05
N ASN A 40 0.52 -7.28 -5.08
CA ASN A 40 -0.48 -7.57 -6.10
C ASN A 40 -1.35 -8.73 -5.61
N THR A 41 -2.63 -8.72 -5.95
CA THR A 41 -3.54 -9.85 -5.75
C THR A 41 -3.68 -10.64 -7.06
N ASP A 42 -4.06 -11.92 -6.96
CA ASP A 42 -4.36 -12.76 -8.12
C ASP A 42 -5.44 -12.16 -9.03
N ASP A 43 -6.42 -11.46 -8.45
CA ASP A 43 -7.49 -10.76 -9.19
C ASP A 43 -7.02 -9.59 -10.07
N GLY A 44 -5.71 -9.30 -10.14
CA GLY A 44 -5.18 -8.19 -10.93
C GLY A 44 -5.11 -6.86 -10.18
N ASN A 45 -5.49 -6.83 -8.89
CA ASN A 45 -5.54 -5.62 -8.07
C ASN A 45 -4.24 -5.44 -7.27
N VAL A 46 -4.10 -4.27 -6.65
CA VAL A 46 -3.03 -3.96 -5.69
C VAL A 46 -3.64 -3.75 -4.33
N GLU A 47 -3.20 -4.53 -3.35
CA GLU A 47 -3.59 -4.38 -1.95
C GLU A 47 -2.46 -3.69 -1.19
N VAL A 48 -2.80 -2.60 -0.52
CA VAL A 48 -1.89 -1.74 0.23
C VAL A 48 -2.35 -1.69 1.68
N VAL A 49 -1.41 -1.90 2.60
CA VAL A 49 -1.61 -1.67 4.02
C VAL A 49 -0.52 -0.72 4.49
N ALA A 50 -0.91 0.42 5.03
CA ALA A 50 0.00 1.42 5.58
C ALA A 50 -0.44 1.80 7.00
N GLU A 51 0.51 1.96 7.91
CA GLU A 51 0.33 2.42 9.28
C GLU A 51 1.09 3.72 9.49
N GLY A 52 0.45 4.66 10.18
CA GLY A 52 1.05 5.94 10.56
C GLY A 52 0.01 6.99 10.94
N PRO A 53 0.41 8.27 11.01
CA PRO A 53 -0.50 9.36 11.35
C PRO A 53 -1.57 9.55 10.28
N ARG A 54 -2.83 9.70 10.69
CA ARG A 54 -3.98 9.98 9.81
C ARG A 54 -3.70 11.02 8.71
N PRO A 55 -3.16 12.22 8.98
CA PRO A 55 -2.91 13.20 7.93
C PRO A 55 -1.86 12.76 6.89
N VAL A 56 -0.93 11.89 7.27
CA VAL A 56 0.08 11.33 6.35
C VAL A 56 -0.56 10.23 5.50
N LEU A 57 -1.38 9.38 6.12
CA LEU A 57 -2.14 8.35 5.41
C LEU A 57 -3.13 8.93 4.39
N GLU A 58 -3.73 10.09 4.69
CA GLU A 58 -4.63 10.78 3.76
C GLU A 58 -3.89 11.30 2.52
N LYS A 59 -2.67 11.84 2.69
CA LYS A 59 -1.81 12.21 1.56
C LYS A 59 -1.41 10.99 0.73
N PHE A 60 -1.08 9.89 1.41
CA PHE A 60 -0.76 8.64 0.75
C PHE A 60 -1.96 8.06 0.01
N LEU A 61 -3.17 8.14 0.57
CA LEU A 61 -4.40 7.74 -0.10
C LEU A 61 -4.64 8.55 -1.39
N ALA A 62 -4.44 9.88 -1.35
CA ALA A 62 -4.53 10.71 -2.54
C ALA A 62 -3.55 10.25 -3.64
N PHE A 63 -2.31 9.89 -3.25
CA PHE A 63 -1.34 9.28 -4.17
C PHE A 63 -1.82 7.94 -4.73
N LEU A 64 -2.50 7.10 -3.94
CA LEU A 64 -3.04 5.82 -4.44
C LEU A 64 -4.13 6.00 -5.52
N HIS A 65 -4.89 7.09 -5.46
CA HIS A 65 -5.85 7.44 -6.50
C HIS A 65 -5.19 7.90 -7.81
N GLU A 66 -4.05 8.58 -7.72
CA GLU A 66 -3.26 9.02 -8.88
C GLU A 66 -2.44 7.85 -9.47
N GLY A 67 -1.71 7.15 -8.61
CA GLY A 67 -0.87 6.01 -8.96
C GLY A 67 0.44 6.42 -9.65
N SER A 68 1.03 5.46 -10.36
CA SER A 68 2.16 5.74 -11.25
C SER A 68 1.66 6.45 -12.52
N PRO A 69 2.48 7.29 -13.19
CA PRO A 69 2.10 7.96 -14.45
C PRO A 69 1.60 7.02 -15.57
N ALA A 70 1.97 5.73 -15.54
CA ALA A 70 1.50 4.72 -16.48
C ALA A 70 0.30 3.90 -15.96
N ALA A 71 -0.08 4.05 -14.68
CA ALA A 71 -1.20 3.35 -14.08
C ALA A 71 -2.53 4.03 -14.40
N LYS A 72 -3.59 3.24 -14.53
CA LYS A 72 -4.97 3.78 -14.56
C LYS A 72 -5.76 3.15 -13.44
N VAL A 73 -5.90 3.90 -12.35
CA VAL A 73 -6.71 3.51 -11.20
C VAL A 73 -8.18 3.69 -11.57
N LYS A 74 -8.96 2.61 -11.45
CA LYS A 74 -10.40 2.63 -11.70
C LYS A 74 -11.18 2.87 -10.41
N ASN A 75 -10.78 2.20 -9.34
CA ASN A 75 -11.40 2.34 -8.03
C ASN A 75 -10.40 2.05 -6.91
N VAL A 76 -10.53 2.75 -5.78
CA VAL A 76 -9.76 2.54 -4.56
C VAL A 76 -10.75 2.31 -3.42
N ASP A 77 -10.83 1.08 -2.91
CA ASP A 77 -11.60 0.77 -1.71
C ASP A 77 -10.73 0.99 -0.48
N VAL A 78 -11.11 1.94 0.37
CA VAL A 78 -10.32 2.32 1.56
C VAL A 78 -11.04 1.92 2.84
N LYS A 79 -10.28 1.32 3.76
CA LYS A 79 -10.74 0.92 5.10
C LYS A 79 -9.75 1.38 6.15
N TRP A 80 -10.24 2.21 7.07
CA TRP A 80 -9.47 2.69 8.22
C TRP A 80 -9.60 1.70 9.38
N ARG A 81 -8.49 1.38 10.01
CA ARG A 81 -8.41 0.52 11.20
C ARG A 81 -7.43 1.12 12.21
N LYS A 82 -7.40 0.59 13.43
CA LYS A 82 -6.36 0.94 14.40
C LYS A 82 -5.02 0.34 13.98
N ALA A 83 -3.93 1.12 14.07
CA ALA A 83 -2.59 0.59 13.85
C ALA A 83 -2.29 -0.53 14.84
N LYS A 84 -1.69 -1.60 14.34
CA LYS A 84 -1.21 -2.72 15.14
C LYS A 84 0.25 -2.54 15.55
N GLY A 85 0.98 -1.60 14.94
CA GLY A 85 2.38 -1.32 15.23
C GLY A 85 3.29 -2.50 14.92
N LYS A 86 2.90 -3.33 13.94
CA LYS A 86 3.59 -4.60 13.62
C LYS A 86 4.65 -4.46 12.54
N PHE A 87 4.71 -3.32 11.87
CA PHE A 87 5.59 -3.09 10.73
C PHE A 87 6.79 -2.24 11.13
N LYS A 88 8.00 -2.64 10.73
CA LYS A 88 9.24 -1.89 10.97
C LYS A 88 9.67 -1.03 9.78
N GLY A 89 8.88 -1.04 8.71
CA GLY A 89 9.17 -0.36 7.45
C GLY A 89 8.11 -0.71 6.42
N PHE A 90 8.27 -0.19 5.20
CA PHE A 90 7.35 -0.46 4.09
C PHE A 90 7.99 -1.42 3.09
N VAL A 91 7.36 -2.59 2.87
CA VAL A 91 7.94 -3.65 2.01
C VAL A 91 6.96 -4.12 0.92
N THR A 92 7.50 -4.55 -0.21
CA THR A 92 6.70 -5.25 -1.22
C THR A 92 6.54 -6.71 -0.81
N ARG A 93 5.29 -7.19 -0.69
CA ARG A 93 5.00 -8.61 -0.52
C ARG A 93 4.77 -9.25 -1.89
N TYR A 94 5.36 -10.41 -2.07
CA TYR A 94 5.11 -11.30 -3.20
C TYR A 94 4.22 -12.43 -2.70
N GLU A 95 3.33 -12.93 -3.55
CA GLU A 95 2.77 -14.25 -3.31
C GLU A 95 3.92 -15.27 -3.41
N SER A 96 4.31 -15.80 -2.26
CA SER A 96 5.17 -16.97 -2.22
C SER A 96 4.34 -18.18 -2.61
N ASN A 97 4.19 -18.43 -3.91
CA ASN A 97 3.90 -19.80 -4.31
C ASN A 97 5.20 -20.61 -4.22
N SER A 98 5.19 -21.57 -3.30
CA SER A 98 6.08 -22.73 -3.23
C SER A 98 7.50 -22.54 -2.69
N THR A 99 7.68 -23.02 -1.45
CA THR A 99 8.75 -23.93 -1.01
C THR A 99 9.80 -24.29 -2.07
N THR A 100 10.98 -23.69 -1.98
CA THR A 100 12.21 -24.30 -2.51
C THR A 100 12.98 -24.84 -1.32
N THR A 101 12.61 -26.04 -0.88
CA THR A 101 13.57 -26.95 -0.26
C THR A 101 14.28 -27.66 -1.39
N ARG A 102 15.52 -27.27 -1.67
CA ARG A 102 16.62 -28.14 -2.09
C ARG A 102 17.93 -27.39 -2.00
#